data_AF-A0A968ZDK1-F1
#
_entry.id   AF-A0A968ZDK1-F1
#
_cell.length_a   1.000
_cell.length_b   1.000
_cell.length_c   1.000
_cell.angle_alpha   90.00
_cell.angle_beta   90.00
_cell.angle_gamma   90.00
#
_symmetry.space_group_name_H-M   'P 1'
#
loop_
_entity.id
_entity.type
_entity.pdbx_description
1 polymer ?
#
loop_
_entity_poly.entity_id
_entity_poly.type
_entity_poly.pdbx_seq_one_letter_code
_entity_poly.pdbx_strand_id
1 'polypeptide(L)'
;MLCDIHKALNLKGAIDPDALKPLILEAERHGVARAVNGGDHRDRTAVATEVSEILDMWSAVERGYKHLSVDEKRNVEAEAGPLGRGVRFSGFDAESEIEYRDIAHVLIEETGQFERFQGRSLDAHMPALAGYRRMLRLYGPMRSASGDRRLDVQQIIALANAEKYAG
;
A
#
# COMPACT_ATOMS: atom_id res chain seq x y z
N MET A 1 10.97 18.13 -14.89
CA MET A 1 10.74 16.87 -15.63
C MET A 1 10.71 15.69 -14.66
N LEU A 2 9.68 15.64 -13.81
CA LEU A 2 9.32 14.47 -12.99
C LEU A 2 7.83 14.09 -13.19
N CYS A 3 7.07 14.92 -13.92
CA CYS A 3 5.65 14.73 -14.21
C CYS A 3 5.41 13.82 -15.43
N ASP A 4 6.43 13.53 -16.22
CA ASP A 4 6.26 12.85 -17.51
C ASP A 4 6.29 11.32 -17.41
N ILE A 5 6.76 10.77 -16.28
CA ILE A 5 6.70 9.31 -16.02
C ILE A 5 5.28 8.90 -15.57
N HIS A 6 4.56 9.77 -14.85
CA HIS A 6 3.20 9.48 -14.40
C HIS A 6 2.15 9.46 -15.52
N LYS A 7 2.40 10.10 -16.67
CA LYS A 7 1.45 10.13 -17.81
C LYS A 7 1.48 8.89 -18.70
N ALA A 8 2.48 8.01 -18.57
CA ALA A 8 2.63 6.83 -19.43
C ALA A 8 1.88 5.59 -18.91
N LEU A 9 1.38 5.62 -17.67
CA LEU A 9 0.62 4.52 -17.10
C LEU A 9 -0.86 4.91 -17.15
N ASN A 10 -1.59 4.34 -18.10
CA ASN A 10 -3.03 4.48 -18.25
C ASN A 10 -3.74 3.73 -17.10
N LEU A 11 -3.60 4.26 -15.89
CA LEU A 11 -3.95 3.63 -14.62
C LEU A 11 -5.45 3.69 -14.39
N LYS A 12 -6.20 2.75 -14.96
CA LYS A 12 -7.52 2.40 -14.43
C LYS A 12 -7.32 1.77 -13.04
N GLY A 13 -7.37 2.59 -12.00
CA GLY A 13 -7.31 2.18 -10.60
C GLY A 13 -6.13 2.68 -9.78
N ALA A 14 -5.22 3.51 -10.33
CA ALA A 14 -4.39 4.35 -9.47
C ALA A 14 -5.08 5.70 -9.35
N ILE A 15 -5.22 6.17 -8.11
CA ILE A 15 -5.75 7.50 -7.86
C ILE A 15 -4.74 8.50 -8.43
N ASP A 16 -5.19 9.38 -9.31
CA ASP A 16 -4.37 10.44 -9.89
C ASP A 16 -3.75 11.27 -8.75
N PRO A 17 -2.42 11.48 -8.71
CA PRO A 17 -1.78 12.35 -7.73
C PRO A 17 -2.40 13.75 -7.65
N ASP A 18 -2.93 14.26 -8.77
CA ASP A 18 -3.63 15.54 -8.79
C ASP A 18 -5.05 15.45 -8.19
N ALA A 19 -5.66 14.27 -8.16
CA ALA A 19 -6.90 14.00 -7.43
C ALA A 19 -6.67 13.76 -5.92
N LEU A 20 -5.46 13.35 -5.49
CA LEU A 20 -5.09 13.19 -4.08
C LEU A 20 -4.85 14.54 -3.38
N LYS A 21 -4.24 15.51 -4.08
CA LYS A 21 -3.96 16.85 -3.54
C LYS A 21 -5.16 17.54 -2.86
N PRO A 22 -6.35 17.68 -3.50
CA PRO A 22 -7.47 18.34 -2.85
C PRO A 22 -7.97 17.58 -1.62
N LEU A 23 -7.92 16.24 -1.63
CA LEU A 23 -8.38 15.40 -0.51
C LEU A 23 -7.47 15.56 0.71
N ILE A 24 -6.15 15.60 0.51
CA ILE A 24 -5.18 15.83 1.58
C ILE A 24 -5.34 17.24 2.15
N LEU A 25 -5.47 18.25 1.28
CA LEU A 25 -5.70 19.63 1.70
C LEU A 25 -7.02 19.79 2.46
N GLU A 26 -8.06 19.06 2.08
CA GLU A 26 -9.35 19.08 2.77
C GLU A 26 -9.29 18.40 4.14
N ALA A 27 -8.60 17.26 4.24
CA ALA A 27 -8.36 16.60 5.53
C ALA A 27 -7.52 17.46 6.50
N GLU A 28 -6.53 18.18 5.98
CA GLU A 28 -5.74 19.14 6.77
C GLU A 28 -6.58 20.35 7.22
N ARG A 29 -7.40 20.90 6.32
CA ARG A 29 -8.30 22.02 6.63
C ARG A 29 -9.31 21.69 7.72
N HIS A 30 -9.76 20.44 7.79
CA HIS A 30 -10.68 19.98 8.83
C HIS A 30 -9.95 19.50 10.10
N GLY A 31 -8.62 19.65 10.17
CA GLY A 31 -7.81 19.27 11.34
C GLY A 31 -7.71 17.77 11.58
N VAL A 32 -8.07 16.98 10.56
CA VAL A 32 -8.12 15.52 10.63
C VAL A 32 -6.77 14.91 10.27
N ALA A 33 -6.07 15.51 9.32
CA ALA A 33 -4.64 15.32 9.17
C ALA A 33 -3.90 16.22 10.15
N ARG A 34 -3.03 15.67 10.99
CA ARG A 34 -2.10 16.51 11.77
C ARG A 34 -1.26 17.29 10.76
N ALA A 35 -1.12 18.60 10.97
CA ALA A 35 -0.07 19.36 10.32
C ALA A 35 1.27 18.78 10.78
N VAL A 36 1.78 17.78 10.06
CA VAL A 36 3.17 17.33 10.17
C VAL A 36 4.01 18.55 9.84
N ASN A 37 4.58 19.16 10.88
CA ASN A 37 5.34 20.39 10.76
C ASN A 37 6.56 20.16 9.87
N GLY A 38 6.69 20.90 8.77
CA GLY A 38 7.99 21.19 8.14
C GLY A 38 8.32 20.56 6.78
N GLY A 39 7.44 19.79 6.14
CA GLY A 39 7.67 19.25 4.77
C GLY A 39 7.12 20.15 3.66
N ASP A 40 7.83 20.27 2.53
CA ASP A 40 7.31 20.95 1.33
C ASP A 40 6.06 20.20 0.80
N HIS A 41 5.08 20.91 0.25
CA HIS A 41 3.85 20.32 -0.30
C HIS A 41 4.12 19.30 -1.42
N ARG A 42 5.27 19.43 -2.10
CA ARG A 42 5.71 18.48 -3.12
C ARG A 42 6.08 17.12 -2.53
N ASP A 43 6.68 17.09 -1.35
CA ASP A 43 7.05 15.85 -0.67
C ASP A 43 5.81 15.09 -0.19
N ARG A 44 4.80 15.79 0.34
CA ARG A 44 3.53 15.16 0.75
C ARG A 44 2.75 14.51 -0.39
N THR A 45 2.75 15.13 -1.57
CA THR A 45 2.09 14.53 -2.74
C THR A 45 2.78 13.22 -3.13
N ALA A 46 4.11 13.17 -3.05
CA ALA A 46 4.87 11.95 -3.30
C ALA A 46 4.55 10.88 -2.26
N VAL A 47 4.52 11.23 -0.96
CA VAL A 47 4.16 10.29 0.11
C VAL A 47 2.74 9.75 -0.07
N ALA A 48 1.76 10.60 -0.41
CA ALA A 48 0.39 10.14 -0.61
C ALA A 48 0.20 9.27 -1.84
N THR A 49 0.97 9.54 -2.90
CA THR A 49 1.02 8.67 -4.08
C THR A 49 1.56 7.30 -3.67
N GLU A 50 2.69 7.27 -2.94
CA GLU A 50 3.30 6.04 -2.46
C GLU A 50 2.36 5.26 -1.51
N VAL A 51 1.71 5.93 -0.56
CA VAL A 51 0.71 5.30 0.33
C VAL A 51 -0.43 4.69 -0.48
N SER A 52 -0.95 5.41 -1.49
CA SER A 52 -2.02 4.90 -2.35
C SER A 52 -1.59 3.64 -3.12
N GLU A 53 -0.36 3.62 -3.65
CA GLU A 53 0.21 2.45 -4.31
C GLU A 53 0.39 1.27 -3.36
N ILE A 54 0.85 1.52 -2.12
CA ILE A 54 0.97 0.50 -1.07
C ILE A 54 -0.40 -0.08 -0.74
N LEU A 55 -1.42 0.76 -0.54
CA LEU A 55 -2.78 0.31 -0.23
C LEU A 55 -3.41 -0.48 -1.39
N ASP A 56 -3.23 -0.05 -2.64
CA ASP A 56 -3.69 -0.80 -3.82
C ASP A 56 -3.03 -2.17 -3.92
N MET A 57 -1.70 -2.22 -3.79
CA MET A 57 -0.92 -3.47 -3.77
C MET A 57 -1.43 -4.41 -2.68
N TRP A 58 -1.55 -3.94 -1.44
CA TRP A 58 -2.05 -4.76 -0.32
C TRP A 58 -3.50 -5.21 -0.53
N SER A 59 -4.32 -4.38 -1.18
CA SER A 59 -5.68 -4.74 -1.57
C SER A 59 -5.68 -5.88 -2.59
N ALA A 60 -4.79 -5.85 -3.58
CA ALA A 60 -4.62 -6.94 -4.54
C ALA A 60 -4.10 -8.23 -3.88
N VAL A 61 -3.11 -8.12 -2.99
CA VAL A 61 -2.51 -9.24 -2.26
C VAL A 61 -3.52 -9.96 -1.39
N GLU A 62 -4.23 -9.25 -0.51
CA GLU A 62 -5.21 -9.89 0.38
C GLU A 62 -6.41 -10.45 -0.40
N ARG A 63 -6.84 -9.80 -1.50
CA ARG A 63 -7.85 -10.37 -2.40
C ARG A 63 -7.36 -11.67 -3.02
N GLY A 64 -6.16 -11.68 -3.60
CA GLY A 64 -5.56 -12.88 -4.20
C GLY A 64 -5.46 -14.01 -3.16
N TYR A 65 -4.89 -13.72 -1.99
CA TYR A 65 -4.72 -14.69 -0.91
C TYR A 65 -6.04 -15.27 -0.42
N LYS A 66 -7.10 -14.45 -0.29
CA LYS A 66 -8.43 -14.92 0.12
C LYS A 66 -8.97 -16.01 -0.81
N HIS A 67 -8.70 -15.90 -2.11
CA HIS A 67 -9.18 -16.83 -3.14
C HIS A 67 -8.35 -18.10 -3.30
N LEU A 68 -7.18 -18.17 -2.68
CA LEU A 68 -6.37 -19.40 -2.67
C LEU A 68 -7.07 -20.52 -1.91
N SER A 69 -6.92 -21.73 -2.43
CA SER A 69 -7.30 -22.97 -1.76
C SER A 69 -6.48 -23.20 -0.49
N VAL A 70 -6.88 -24.17 0.33
CA VAL A 70 -6.18 -24.52 1.57
C VAL A 70 -4.75 -24.99 1.29
N ASP A 71 -4.56 -25.79 0.24
CA ASP A 71 -3.24 -26.31 -0.14
C ASP A 71 -2.32 -25.19 -0.66
N GLU A 72 -2.88 -24.27 -1.45
CA GLU A 72 -2.14 -23.10 -1.92
C GLU A 72 -1.75 -22.17 -0.77
N LYS A 73 -2.62 -21.93 0.22
CA LYS A 73 -2.28 -21.14 1.41
C LYS A 73 -1.19 -21.80 2.24
N ARG A 74 -1.22 -23.13 2.37
CA ARG A 74 -0.14 -23.90 3.00
C ARG A 74 1.17 -23.75 2.24
N ASN A 75 1.13 -23.73 0.91
CA ASN A 75 2.31 -23.48 0.10
C ASN A 75 2.87 -22.06 0.33
N VAL A 76 2.01 -21.04 0.38
CA VAL A 76 2.43 -19.67 0.71
C VAL A 76 3.10 -19.60 2.08
N GLU A 77 2.52 -20.25 3.09
CA GLU A 77 3.08 -20.31 4.44
C GLU A 77 4.44 -21.06 4.48
N ALA A 78 4.56 -22.16 3.75
CA ALA A 78 5.80 -22.95 3.69
C ALA A 78 6.95 -22.15 3.07
N GLU A 79 6.69 -21.41 1.99
CA GLU A 79 7.70 -20.68 1.23
C GLU A 79 8.01 -19.29 1.81
N ALA A 80 7.00 -18.55 2.27
CA ALA A 80 7.18 -17.21 2.83
C ALA A 80 7.38 -17.20 4.37
N GLY A 81 7.18 -18.33 5.04
CA GLY A 81 7.28 -18.45 6.49
C GLY A 81 6.18 -17.68 7.22
N PRO A 82 6.47 -17.05 8.38
CA PRO A 82 5.44 -16.38 9.20
C PRO A 82 4.64 -15.30 8.46
N LEU A 83 5.23 -14.60 7.47
CA LEU A 83 4.53 -13.60 6.66
C LEU A 83 3.55 -14.22 5.66
N GLY A 84 3.75 -15.49 5.29
CA GLY A 84 2.80 -16.27 4.49
C GLY A 84 1.60 -16.78 5.29
N ARG A 85 1.69 -16.76 6.63
CA ARG A 85 0.60 -17.11 7.53
C ARG A 85 -0.29 -15.90 7.75
N GLY A 86 -1.43 -15.86 7.07
CA GLY A 86 -2.41 -14.78 7.26
C GLY A 86 -1.94 -13.46 6.65
N VAL A 87 -1.49 -13.52 5.39
CA VAL A 87 -1.06 -12.36 4.58
C VAL A 87 -2.05 -11.21 4.73
N ARG A 88 -1.63 -10.14 5.40
CA ARG A 88 -2.48 -9.03 5.82
C ARG A 88 -1.67 -7.76 5.96
N PHE A 89 -2.22 -6.63 5.50
CA PHE A 89 -1.66 -5.31 5.72
C PHE A 89 -1.65 -4.97 7.22
N SER A 90 -0.46 -4.67 7.75
CA SER A 90 -0.22 -4.40 9.16
C SER A 90 -0.34 -2.91 9.51
N GLY A 91 -0.26 -2.02 8.53
CA GLY A 91 -0.19 -0.58 8.75
C GLY A 91 1.23 -0.05 8.62
N PHE A 92 1.51 1.07 9.27
CA PHE A 92 2.80 1.74 9.30
C PHE A 92 3.22 1.96 10.75
N ASP A 93 4.52 2.07 11.01
CA ASP A 93 5.01 2.31 12.37
C ASP A 93 4.58 3.69 12.89
N ALA A 94 3.90 3.72 14.05
CA ALA A 94 3.36 4.96 14.60
C ALA A 94 4.42 5.92 15.17
N GLU A 95 5.70 5.55 15.22
CA GLU A 95 6.78 6.41 15.70
C GLU A 95 7.67 6.90 14.54
N SER A 96 8.10 6.00 13.66
CA SER A 96 9.04 6.30 12.59
C SER A 96 8.37 6.55 11.22
N GLU A 97 7.12 6.14 11.03
CA GLU A 97 6.39 6.22 9.74
C GLU A 97 5.07 7.00 9.87
N ILE A 98 5.01 7.94 10.84
CA ILE A 98 3.82 8.73 11.20
C ILE A 98 3.14 9.34 9.98
N GLU A 99 3.91 9.95 9.07
CA GLU A 99 3.35 10.61 7.90
C GLU A 99 2.62 9.63 6.96
N TYR A 100 3.14 8.41 6.78
CA TYR A 100 2.51 7.38 5.98
C TYR A 100 1.24 6.86 6.65
N ARG A 101 1.30 6.66 7.97
CA ARG A 101 0.16 6.25 8.79
C ARG A 101 -0.98 7.26 8.75
N ASP A 102 -0.68 8.55 8.92
CA ASP A 102 -1.66 9.63 8.92
C ASP A 102 -2.33 9.79 7.54
N ILE A 103 -1.54 9.75 6.46
CA ILE A 103 -2.11 9.79 5.11
C ILE A 103 -2.95 8.55 4.82
N ALA A 104 -2.51 7.36 5.24
CA ALA A 104 -3.31 6.14 5.08
C ALA A 104 -4.64 6.25 5.82
N HIS A 105 -4.64 6.78 7.05
CA HIS A 105 -5.86 7.04 7.81
C HIS A 105 -6.83 7.94 7.02
N VAL A 106 -6.34 9.06 6.50
CA VAL A 106 -7.16 9.98 5.68
C VAL A 106 -7.76 9.25 4.47
N LEU A 107 -6.95 8.51 3.72
CA LEU A 107 -7.42 7.81 2.51
C LEU A 107 -8.41 6.67 2.80
N ILE A 108 -8.38 6.10 3.99
CA ILE A 108 -9.22 4.97 4.37
C ILE A 108 -10.51 5.46 5.05
N GLU A 109 -10.36 6.23 6.12
CA GLU A 109 -11.46 6.60 7.02
C GLU A 109 -12.19 7.84 6.53
N GLU A 110 -11.49 8.83 5.97
CA GLU A 110 -12.09 10.12 5.61
C GLU A 110 -12.59 10.16 4.16
N THR A 111 -11.83 9.59 3.22
CA THR A 111 -12.20 9.61 1.79
C THR A 111 -12.97 8.36 1.35
N GLY A 112 -12.90 7.26 2.13
CA GLY A 112 -13.52 5.99 1.80
C GLY A 112 -12.92 5.28 0.58
N GLN A 113 -11.74 5.67 0.09
CA GLN A 113 -11.17 5.10 -1.14
C GLN A 113 -10.70 3.64 -0.97
N PHE A 114 -10.34 3.25 0.24
CA PHE A 114 -9.89 1.90 0.55
C PHE A 114 -10.71 1.27 1.69
N GLU A 115 -12.04 1.23 1.53
CA GLU A 115 -13.00 0.73 2.53
C GLU A 115 -12.64 -0.63 3.14
N ARG A 116 -11.97 -1.50 2.37
CA ARG A 116 -11.50 -2.81 2.84
C ARG A 116 -10.55 -2.74 4.05
N PHE A 117 -9.94 -1.58 4.26
CA PHE A 117 -9.06 -1.33 5.39
C PHE A 117 -9.73 -0.57 6.55
N GLN A 118 -10.97 -0.10 6.38
CA GLN A 118 -11.66 0.68 7.41
C GLN A 118 -11.80 -0.07 8.73
N GLY A 119 -11.66 0.67 9.83
CA GLY A 119 -11.77 0.17 11.19
C GLY A 119 -10.63 -0.76 11.61
N ARG A 120 -9.56 -0.89 10.82
CA ARG A 120 -8.37 -1.68 11.19
C ARG A 120 -7.36 -0.80 11.90
N SER A 121 -6.58 -1.39 12.81
CA SER A 121 -5.34 -0.76 13.26
C SER A 121 -4.42 -0.53 12.06
N LEU A 122 -3.91 0.71 11.94
CA LEU A 122 -2.89 1.13 10.98
C LEU A 122 -1.51 1.27 11.63
N ASP A 123 -1.35 0.82 12.87
CA ASP A 123 -0.06 0.78 13.55
C ASP A 123 0.56 -0.61 13.41
N ALA A 124 1.69 -0.68 12.69
CA ALA A 124 2.44 -1.90 12.48
C ALA A 124 3.33 -2.26 13.68
N HIS A 125 3.53 -1.33 14.64
CA HIS A 125 4.44 -1.44 15.79
C HIS A 125 5.91 -1.72 15.47
N MET A 126 6.27 -1.78 14.18
CA MET A 126 7.60 -2.03 13.64
C MET A 126 7.71 -1.36 12.26
N PRO A 127 8.91 -0.85 11.87
CA PRO A 127 9.10 -0.25 10.54
C PRO A 127 8.76 -1.21 9.40
N ALA A 128 7.82 -0.83 8.53
CA ALA A 128 7.28 -1.68 7.46
C ALA A 128 7.53 -1.12 6.05
N LEU A 129 7.78 0.19 5.93
CA LEU A 129 7.87 0.91 4.66
C LEU A 129 8.97 0.37 3.74
N ALA A 130 10.12 0.01 4.29
CA ALA A 130 11.21 -0.57 3.49
C ALA A 130 10.79 -1.90 2.83
N GLY A 131 9.99 -2.71 3.52
CA GLY A 131 9.39 -3.94 2.98
C GLY A 131 8.37 -3.63 1.89
N TYR A 132 7.46 -2.70 2.14
CA TYR A 132 6.44 -2.31 1.15
C TYR A 132 7.05 -1.76 -0.12
N ARG A 133 8.12 -0.97 -0.03
CA ARG A 133 8.89 -0.50 -1.20
C ARG A 133 9.51 -1.64 -2.00
N ARG A 134 10.01 -2.70 -1.35
CA ARG A 134 10.52 -3.90 -2.03
C ARG A 134 9.39 -4.61 -2.77
N MET A 135 8.25 -4.77 -2.12
CA MET A 135 7.06 -5.37 -2.72
C MET A 135 6.57 -4.57 -3.94
N LEU A 136 6.48 -3.23 -3.84
CA LEU A 136 6.03 -2.36 -4.93
C LEU A 136 6.86 -2.52 -6.20
N ARG A 137 8.19 -2.66 -6.07
CA ARG A 137 9.08 -2.91 -7.21
C ARG A 137 8.75 -4.20 -7.97
N LEU A 138 8.28 -5.22 -7.27
CA LEU A 138 7.83 -6.47 -7.88
C LEU A 138 6.37 -6.38 -8.36
N TYR A 139 5.54 -5.64 -7.65
CA TYR A 139 4.11 -5.51 -7.95
C TYR A 139 3.84 -4.76 -9.25
N GLY A 140 4.59 -3.68 -9.54
CA GLY A 140 4.42 -2.88 -10.76
C GLY A 140 4.34 -3.71 -12.07
N PRO A 141 5.34 -4.58 -12.37
CA PRO A 141 5.27 -5.44 -13.54
C PRO A 141 4.20 -6.54 -13.42
N MET A 142 3.95 -7.09 -12.22
CA MET A 142 2.91 -8.11 -12.00
C MET A 142 1.52 -7.56 -12.31
N ARG A 143 1.21 -6.34 -11.87
CA ARG A 143 -0.07 -5.65 -12.16
C ARG A 143 -0.25 -5.44 -13.66
N SER A 144 0.80 -4.98 -14.33
CA SER A 144 0.76 -4.69 -15.77
C SER A 144 0.57 -5.95 -16.61
N ALA A 145 1.17 -7.07 -16.20
CA ALA A 145 1.04 -8.36 -16.88
C ALA A 145 -0.27 -9.09 -16.57
N SER A 146 -0.87 -8.83 -15.40
CA SER A 146 -2.05 -9.58 -14.94
C SER A 146 -3.37 -8.98 -15.46
N GLY A 147 -3.43 -7.71 -15.85
CA GLY A 147 -4.71 -7.07 -16.21
C GLY A 147 -5.73 -7.18 -15.07
N ASP A 148 -6.96 -7.63 -15.36
CA ASP A 148 -7.99 -7.93 -14.34
C ASP A 148 -7.77 -9.26 -13.59
N ARG A 149 -6.70 -10.02 -13.89
CA ARG A 149 -6.40 -11.26 -13.16
C ARG A 149 -5.86 -10.95 -11.76
N ARG A 150 -6.42 -11.66 -10.78
CA ARG A 150 -5.98 -11.67 -9.39
C ARG A 150 -4.57 -12.24 -9.29
N LEU A 151 -3.83 -11.82 -8.26
CA LEU A 151 -2.50 -12.37 -7.99
C LEU A 151 -2.58 -13.87 -7.72
N ASP A 152 -1.71 -14.64 -8.35
CA ASP A 152 -1.57 -16.07 -8.13
C ASP A 152 -0.68 -16.40 -6.91
N VAL A 153 -0.57 -17.68 -6.59
CA VAL A 153 0.22 -18.21 -5.47
C VAL A 153 1.68 -17.77 -5.54
N GLN A 154 2.29 -17.85 -6.73
CA GLN A 154 3.71 -17.56 -6.91
C GLN A 154 3.99 -16.06 -6.78
N GLN A 155 3.09 -15.23 -7.31
CA GLN A 155 3.16 -13.78 -7.14
C GLN A 155 3.00 -13.36 -5.67
N ILE A 156 2.08 -13.99 -4.93
CA ILE A 156 1.91 -13.71 -3.49
C ILE A 156 3.15 -14.15 -2.70
N ILE A 157 3.72 -15.33 -2.99
CA ILE A 157 4.96 -15.80 -2.37
C ILE A 157 6.10 -14.82 -2.64
N ALA A 158 6.27 -14.37 -3.89
CA ALA A 158 7.31 -13.42 -4.26
C ALA A 158 7.18 -12.09 -3.50
N LEU A 159 5.97 -11.57 -3.35
CA LEU A 159 5.71 -10.34 -2.59
C LEU A 159 5.95 -10.53 -1.09
N ALA A 160 5.45 -11.61 -0.48
CA ALA A 160 5.66 -11.88 0.94
C ALA A 160 7.16 -12.09 1.28
N ASN A 161 7.91 -12.74 0.37
CA ASN A 161 9.35 -12.86 0.51
C ASN A 161 10.07 -11.52 0.36
N ALA A 162 9.64 -10.66 -0.57
CA ALA A 162 10.21 -9.32 -0.71
C ALA A 162 10.02 -8.47 0.55
N GLU A 163 8.90 -8.63 1.26
CA GLU A 163 8.69 -7.99 2.55
C GLU A 163 9.71 -8.48 3.60
N LYS A 164 9.92 -9.80 3.68
CA LYS A 164 10.77 -10.48 4.68
C LYS A 164 12.23 -10.06 4.70
N TYR A 165 12.86 -9.84 3.54
CA TYR A 165 14.31 -9.62 3.46
C TYR A 165 14.67 -8.18 3.90
N ALA A 166 14.62 -7.94 5.21
CA ALA A 166 15.42 -6.95 5.90
C ALA A 166 16.76 -7.60 6.25
N GLY A 167 17.73 -7.49 5.34
CA GLY A 167 19.11 -7.95 5.53
C GLY A 167 20.04 -7.01 4.79
#